data_AF-A0A6P0YIQ2-F1
#
_entry.id   AF-A0A6P0YIQ2-F1
#
_cell.length_a   1.000
_cell.length_b   1.000
_cell.length_c   1.000
_cell.angle_alpha   90.00
_cell.angle_beta   90.00
_cell.angle_gamma   90.00
#
_symmetry.space_group_name_H-M   'P 1'
#
loop_
_entity.id
_entity.type
_entity.pdbx_description
1 polymer ?
#
loop_
_entity_poly.entity_id
_entity_poly.type
_entity_poly.pdbx_seq_one_letter_code
_entity_poly.pdbx_strand_id
1 'polypeptide(L)'
;MLTETGNGKGSGAISGFKGKPIKPTVHVIDQPISTPKEADAIASALFDELGGEFVYADAQAEGNPEIRPGRNVRLEDLGKHSGSYYVTETRHTYFERVYTTEFSVRGLRGGNLLTTLSPPTRLQPGQTFLVGIVTDNQDPEGLGRVKVWYPTLTPQTGENAHASHWARMVAIGAGKDRGFDCLPEINDEVLVAFEHGNIHRPYILGGVWNGQDSPPTNVNESVQDSNVRMRTFKTRTGHQIQFIEEDKGNSKAGVYIETTDGHKIRLNDSEKFVEIQTNGGHELRLDDKNNYIELKTPSHTIKMDNTGISLDSGSNIDIKGVNINIKGDGIITVEGKLIKLN
;
A
#
# COMPACT_ATOMS: atom_id res chain seq x y z
N MET A 1 -10.82 -33.11 -18.89
CA MET A 1 -10.04 -34.31 -19.28
C MET A 1 -10.13 -34.40 -20.80
N LEU A 2 -9.15 -33.86 -21.53
CA LEU A 2 -9.34 -33.50 -22.94
C LEU A 2 -9.19 -34.68 -23.93
N THR A 3 -8.32 -35.65 -23.67
CA THR A 3 -8.12 -36.78 -24.58
C THR A 3 -7.69 -38.03 -23.81
N GLU A 4 -8.28 -39.19 -24.10
CA GLU A 4 -7.89 -40.50 -23.54
C GLU A 4 -7.69 -41.49 -24.69
N THR A 5 -6.48 -42.04 -24.83
CA THR A 5 -6.12 -42.95 -25.94
C THR A 5 -5.71 -44.33 -25.41
N GLY A 6 -5.48 -45.30 -26.29
CA GLY A 6 -4.90 -46.60 -25.96
C GLY A 6 -3.53 -46.55 -25.24
N ASN A 7 -2.87 -45.37 -25.21
CA ASN A 7 -1.66 -45.11 -24.42
C ASN A 7 -1.95 -44.59 -22.99
N GLY A 8 -3.21 -44.61 -22.54
CA GLY A 8 -3.66 -44.14 -21.24
C GLY A 8 -4.12 -42.67 -21.24
N LYS A 9 -4.46 -42.16 -20.05
CA LYS A 9 -4.64 -40.71 -19.82
C LYS A 9 -3.31 -40.02 -20.11
N GLY A 10 -3.30 -38.87 -20.79
CA GLY A 10 -2.12 -38.04 -21.12
C GLY A 10 -1.37 -37.45 -19.92
N SER A 11 -1.18 -38.25 -18.87
CA SER A 11 -0.48 -37.98 -17.61
C SER A 11 0.73 -38.91 -17.42
N GLY A 12 0.88 -39.94 -18.27
CA GLY A 12 2.03 -40.84 -18.24
C GLY A 12 3.27 -40.17 -18.85
N ALA A 13 4.34 -40.03 -18.07
CA ALA A 13 5.62 -39.52 -18.56
C ALA A 13 6.14 -40.43 -19.69
N ILE A 14 6.36 -39.87 -20.88
CA ILE A 14 6.99 -40.59 -22.00
C ILE A 14 8.48 -40.76 -21.67
N SER A 15 8.87 -41.95 -21.20
CA SER A 15 10.27 -42.29 -20.89
C SER A 15 11.14 -42.56 -22.13
N GLY A 16 10.59 -42.38 -23.33
CA GLY A 16 11.28 -42.65 -24.61
C GLY A 16 12.33 -41.61 -25.02
N PHE A 17 12.28 -40.40 -24.45
CA PHE A 17 13.25 -39.34 -24.75
C PHE A 17 14.37 -39.37 -23.71
N LYS A 18 15.58 -39.82 -24.11
CA LYS A 18 16.79 -39.83 -23.27
C LYS A 18 17.40 -38.42 -23.10
N GLY A 19 16.57 -37.39 -22.96
CA GLY A 19 16.99 -36.03 -22.68
C GLY A 19 17.09 -35.81 -21.17
N LYS A 20 18.16 -35.15 -20.70
CA LYS A 20 18.24 -34.65 -19.32
C LYS A 20 17.58 -33.26 -19.27
N PRO A 21 16.70 -32.98 -18.29
CA PRO A 21 16.34 -33.83 -17.15
C PRO A 21 15.21 -34.83 -17.44
N ILE A 22 15.24 -35.97 -16.73
CA ILE A 22 14.27 -37.09 -16.80
C ILE A 22 12.85 -36.67 -16.35
N LYS A 23 12.73 -35.53 -15.66
CA LYS A 23 11.48 -34.85 -15.31
C LYS A 23 11.60 -33.38 -15.69
N PRO A 24 11.07 -32.93 -16.83
CA PRO A 24 11.05 -31.52 -17.15
C PRO A 24 10.16 -30.80 -16.12
N THR A 25 10.70 -29.75 -15.49
CA THR A 25 9.97 -28.90 -14.55
C THR A 25 9.78 -27.53 -15.16
N VAL A 26 8.55 -27.02 -15.14
CA VAL A 26 8.22 -25.65 -15.53
C VAL A 26 7.98 -24.85 -14.27
N HIS A 27 8.68 -23.73 -14.12
CA HIS A 27 8.49 -22.80 -13.00
C HIS A 27 7.73 -21.58 -13.50
N VAL A 28 6.56 -21.33 -12.92
CA VAL A 28 5.79 -20.10 -13.15
C VAL A 28 6.12 -19.14 -12.01
N ILE A 29 6.74 -18.01 -12.33
CA ILE A 29 7.25 -17.03 -11.34
C ILE A 29 6.55 -15.67 -11.44
N ASP A 30 5.67 -15.50 -12.43
CA ASP A 30 5.04 -14.24 -12.79
C ASP A 30 3.53 -14.22 -12.49
N GLN A 31 3.03 -15.19 -11.74
CA GLN A 31 1.64 -15.25 -11.29
C GLN A 31 1.56 -15.22 -9.76
N PRO A 32 1.01 -14.14 -9.18
CA PRO A 32 0.76 -14.08 -7.74
C PRO A 32 -0.37 -15.02 -7.35
N ILE A 33 -0.11 -15.88 -6.37
CA ILE A 33 -1.04 -16.92 -5.89
C ILE A 33 -1.34 -16.68 -4.42
N SER A 34 -2.61 -16.76 -4.03
CA SER A 34 -3.03 -16.53 -2.65
C SER A 34 -3.25 -17.81 -1.84
N THR A 35 -3.52 -18.93 -2.50
CA THR A 35 -3.81 -20.19 -1.80
C THR A 35 -3.14 -21.39 -2.48
N PRO A 36 -2.77 -22.44 -1.72
CA PRO A 36 -2.22 -23.67 -2.31
C PRO A 36 -3.16 -24.32 -3.35
N LYS A 37 -4.48 -24.27 -3.11
CA LYS A 37 -5.48 -24.83 -4.03
C LYS A 37 -5.51 -24.11 -5.39
N GLU A 38 -5.34 -22.78 -5.38
CA GLU A 38 -5.20 -21.99 -6.60
C GLU A 38 -3.92 -22.37 -7.35
N ALA A 39 -2.80 -22.57 -6.63
CA ALA A 39 -1.54 -23.04 -7.21
C ALA A 39 -1.71 -24.39 -7.94
N ASP A 40 -2.36 -25.36 -7.29
CA ASP A 40 -2.58 -26.70 -7.87
C ASP A 40 -3.46 -26.65 -9.12
N ALA A 41 -4.49 -25.80 -9.11
CA ALA A 41 -5.39 -25.62 -10.25
C ALA A 41 -4.66 -24.99 -11.45
N ILE A 42 -3.86 -23.94 -11.21
CA ILE A 42 -3.05 -23.29 -12.27
C ILE A 42 -2.01 -24.26 -12.82
N ALA A 43 -1.30 -24.99 -11.95
CA ALA A 43 -0.30 -25.97 -12.35
C ALA A 43 -0.91 -27.10 -13.19
N SER A 44 -2.08 -27.60 -12.78
CA SER A 44 -2.80 -28.65 -13.52
C SER A 44 -3.28 -28.14 -14.89
N ALA A 45 -3.82 -26.91 -14.95
CA ALA A 45 -4.26 -26.31 -16.20
C ALA A 45 -3.10 -26.09 -17.18
N LEU A 46 -1.96 -25.59 -16.69
CA LEU A 46 -0.77 -25.40 -17.51
C LEU A 46 -0.18 -26.75 -17.97
N PHE A 47 -0.21 -27.76 -17.11
CA PHE A 47 0.22 -29.11 -17.48
C PHE A 47 -0.67 -29.70 -18.58
N ASP A 48 -1.99 -29.59 -18.45
CA ASP A 48 -2.95 -30.05 -19.45
C ASP A 48 -2.79 -29.27 -20.77
N GLU A 49 -2.52 -27.96 -20.70
CA GLU A 49 -2.26 -27.11 -21.87
C GLU A 49 -1.01 -27.57 -22.63
N LEU A 50 0.12 -27.75 -21.92
CA LEU A 50 1.38 -28.21 -22.49
C LEU A 50 1.31 -29.66 -22.97
N GLY A 51 0.60 -30.53 -22.27
CA GLY A 51 0.37 -31.92 -22.69
C GLY A 51 -0.49 -32.01 -23.95
N GLY A 52 -1.45 -31.09 -24.10
CA GLY A 52 -2.29 -30.96 -25.29
C GLY A 52 -1.51 -30.61 -26.56
N GLU A 53 -0.34 -29.95 -26.44
CA GLU A 53 0.54 -29.66 -27.59
C GLU A 53 1.10 -30.90 -28.28
N PHE A 54 0.98 -32.10 -27.73
CA PHE A 54 1.50 -33.33 -28.37
C PHE A 54 0.40 -34.16 -29.04
N VAL A 55 -0.86 -33.76 -28.92
CA VAL A 55 -2.01 -34.48 -29.48
C VAL A 55 -2.52 -33.73 -30.71
N TYR A 56 -2.24 -34.31 -31.87
CA TYR A 56 -2.72 -33.81 -33.17
C TYR A 56 -3.47 -34.92 -33.90
N ALA A 57 -4.63 -34.60 -34.46
CA ALA A 57 -5.32 -35.46 -35.40
C ALA A 57 -6.04 -34.61 -36.45
N ASP A 58 -5.96 -35.03 -37.70
CA ASP A 58 -6.80 -34.52 -38.79
C ASP A 58 -7.61 -35.71 -39.31
N ALA A 59 -8.91 -35.54 -39.41
CA ALA A 59 -9.81 -36.61 -39.79
C ALA A 59 -10.96 -36.08 -40.62
N GLN A 60 -11.46 -36.94 -41.50
CA GLN A 60 -12.63 -36.70 -42.33
C GLN A 60 -13.66 -37.80 -42.03
N ALA A 61 -14.87 -37.39 -41.71
CA ALA A 61 -16.01 -38.26 -41.49
C ALA A 61 -17.09 -38.01 -42.55
N GLU A 62 -17.93 -39.03 -42.75
CA GLU A 62 -19.21 -38.87 -43.43
C GLU A 62 -20.06 -37.85 -42.64
N GLY A 63 -20.66 -36.92 -43.37
CA GLY A 63 -21.17 -35.66 -42.84
C GLY A 63 -22.00 -35.78 -41.56
N ASN A 64 -21.43 -35.29 -40.47
CA ASN A 64 -22.02 -35.35 -39.13
C ASN A 64 -21.98 -33.95 -38.47
N PRO A 65 -23.15 -33.29 -38.30
CA PRO A 65 -23.21 -31.93 -37.76
C PRO A 65 -22.98 -31.86 -36.25
N GLU A 66 -23.00 -32.99 -35.54
CA GLU A 66 -22.71 -33.03 -34.09
C GLU A 66 -21.21 -32.97 -33.78
N ILE A 67 -20.37 -33.29 -34.78
CA ILE A 67 -18.94 -33.03 -34.69
C ILE A 67 -18.78 -31.51 -34.84
N ARG A 68 -18.41 -30.84 -33.75
CA ARG A 68 -18.18 -29.40 -33.72
C ARG A 68 -17.13 -29.05 -32.66
N PRO A 69 -16.48 -27.88 -32.73
CA PRO A 69 -15.55 -27.44 -31.71
C PRO A 69 -16.18 -27.50 -30.31
N GLY A 70 -15.44 -28.04 -29.34
CA GLY A 70 -15.92 -28.21 -27.96
C GLY A 70 -16.59 -29.56 -27.65
N ARG A 71 -16.63 -30.48 -28.62
CA ARG A 71 -17.13 -31.86 -28.41
C ARG A 71 -15.98 -32.86 -28.39
N ASN A 72 -16.20 -33.96 -27.67
CA ASN A 72 -15.33 -35.13 -27.73
C ASN A 72 -15.83 -36.09 -28.80
N VAL A 73 -14.94 -36.52 -29.70
CA VAL A 73 -15.20 -37.60 -30.66
C VAL A 73 -14.40 -38.82 -30.27
N ARG A 74 -15.02 -40.00 -30.35
CA ARG A 74 -14.37 -41.27 -30.07
C ARG A 74 -13.94 -41.91 -31.38
N LEU A 75 -12.65 -42.14 -31.53
CA LEU A 75 -12.06 -42.82 -32.68
C LEU A 75 -11.75 -44.26 -32.27
N GLU A 76 -12.27 -45.21 -33.04
CA GLU A 76 -12.08 -46.65 -32.84
C GLU A 76 -11.24 -47.23 -33.99
N ASP A 77 -10.73 -48.45 -33.81
CA ASP A 77 -9.94 -49.19 -34.82
C ASP A 77 -8.64 -48.53 -35.31
N LEU A 78 -8.09 -47.56 -34.56
CA LEU A 78 -6.80 -46.92 -34.83
C LEU A 78 -5.63 -47.56 -34.03
N GLY A 79 -5.83 -48.76 -33.49
CA GLY A 79 -4.87 -49.45 -32.63
C GLY A 79 -4.53 -48.61 -31.39
N LYS A 80 -3.24 -48.33 -31.19
CA LYS A 80 -2.72 -47.50 -30.07
C LYS A 80 -3.21 -46.04 -30.07
N HIS A 81 -3.81 -45.59 -31.17
CA HIS A 81 -4.38 -44.26 -31.33
C HIS A 81 -5.91 -44.25 -31.24
N SER A 82 -6.54 -45.36 -30.84
CA SER A 82 -7.97 -45.36 -30.53
C SER A 82 -8.20 -44.60 -29.23
N GLY A 83 -9.24 -43.78 -29.16
CA GLY A 83 -9.44 -42.91 -28.01
C GLY A 83 -10.53 -41.86 -28.17
N SER A 84 -10.81 -41.14 -27.09
CA SER A 84 -11.62 -39.92 -27.10
C SER A 84 -10.72 -38.72 -27.37
N TYR A 85 -11.09 -37.88 -28.33
CA TYR A 85 -10.36 -36.69 -28.74
C TYR A 85 -11.25 -35.44 -28.67
N TYR A 86 -10.73 -34.34 -28.12
CA TYR A 86 -11.42 -33.05 -28.07
C TYR A 86 -11.26 -32.29 -29.39
N VAL A 87 -12.38 -32.02 -30.08
CA VAL A 87 -12.38 -31.33 -31.37
C VAL A 87 -12.17 -29.82 -31.17
N THR A 88 -11.17 -29.26 -31.85
CA THR A 88 -10.83 -27.83 -31.78
C THR A 88 -11.26 -27.06 -33.02
N GLU A 89 -11.32 -27.70 -34.17
CA GLU A 89 -11.77 -27.11 -35.43
C GLU A 89 -12.67 -28.11 -36.16
N THR A 90 -13.69 -27.61 -36.85
CA THR A 90 -14.51 -28.42 -37.73
C THR A 90 -14.90 -27.62 -38.96
N ARG A 91 -14.82 -28.26 -40.12
CA ARG A 91 -15.26 -27.76 -41.41
C ARG A 91 -16.30 -28.71 -41.98
N HIS A 92 -17.51 -28.18 -42.16
CA HIS A 92 -18.59 -28.88 -42.83
C HIS A 92 -18.64 -28.43 -44.29
N THR A 93 -18.50 -29.37 -45.21
CA THR A 93 -18.57 -29.10 -46.65
C THR A 93 -19.72 -29.88 -47.24
N TYR A 94 -20.64 -29.19 -47.91
CA TYR A 94 -21.71 -29.80 -48.68
C TYR A 94 -21.55 -29.42 -50.14
N PHE A 95 -21.20 -30.39 -50.98
CA PHE A 95 -20.94 -30.19 -52.40
C PHE A 95 -21.47 -31.39 -53.19
N GLU A 96 -22.17 -31.14 -54.31
CA GLU A 96 -22.72 -32.18 -55.19
C GLU A 96 -23.48 -33.31 -54.46
N ARG A 97 -24.31 -32.96 -53.47
CA ARG A 97 -25.07 -33.88 -52.59
C ARG A 97 -24.22 -34.77 -51.68
N VAL A 98 -22.92 -34.54 -51.60
CA VAL A 98 -22.04 -35.19 -50.64
C VAL A 98 -21.82 -34.24 -49.47
N TYR A 99 -22.15 -34.70 -48.27
CA TYR A 99 -21.86 -33.99 -47.02
C TYR A 99 -20.63 -34.61 -46.36
N THR A 100 -19.58 -33.82 -46.17
CA THR A 100 -18.36 -34.24 -45.46
C THR A 100 -18.11 -33.35 -44.26
N THR A 101 -17.53 -33.93 -43.22
CA THR A 101 -17.10 -33.20 -42.03
C THR A 101 -15.64 -33.48 -41.77
N GLU A 102 -14.81 -32.47 -41.99
CA GLU A 102 -13.40 -32.47 -41.64
C GLU A 102 -13.27 -31.88 -40.24
N PHE A 103 -12.50 -32.52 -39.37
CA PHE A 103 -12.24 -31.99 -38.05
C PHE A 103 -10.78 -32.17 -37.66
N SER A 104 -10.31 -31.20 -36.87
CA SER A 104 -8.95 -31.15 -36.38
C SER A 104 -8.97 -31.19 -34.86
N VAL A 105 -8.07 -31.98 -34.31
CA VAL A 105 -7.73 -32.00 -32.89
C VAL A 105 -6.36 -31.36 -32.78
N ARG A 106 -6.28 -30.29 -32.00
CA ARG A 106 -5.06 -29.53 -31.70
C ARG A 106 -4.99 -29.22 -30.21
N GLY A 107 -3.79 -28.98 -29.69
CA GLY A 107 -3.61 -28.33 -28.39
C GLY A 107 -4.08 -26.86 -28.43
N LEU A 108 -4.35 -26.28 -27.25
CA LEU A 108 -4.74 -24.87 -27.10
C LEU A 108 -3.64 -23.90 -27.57
N ARG A 109 -2.39 -24.36 -27.58
CA ARG A 109 -1.29 -23.73 -28.31
C ARG A 109 -1.09 -24.49 -29.61
N GLY A 110 -1.62 -23.95 -30.70
CA GLY A 110 -1.24 -24.46 -32.01
C GLY A 110 0.23 -24.17 -32.18
N GLY A 111 1.14 -25.15 -32.07
CA GLY A 111 2.60 -24.98 -32.12
C GLY A 111 3.13 -24.52 -33.48
N ASN A 112 2.44 -23.58 -34.12
CA ASN A 112 2.79 -22.98 -35.38
C ASN A 112 3.79 -21.83 -35.17
N LEU A 113 4.43 -21.42 -36.25
CA LEU A 113 5.43 -20.35 -36.20
C LEU A 113 4.79 -19.02 -35.74
N LEU A 114 3.51 -18.79 -36.05
CA LEU A 114 2.80 -17.57 -35.68
C LEU A 114 2.60 -17.46 -34.16
N THR A 115 2.23 -18.53 -33.45
CA THR A 115 2.11 -18.51 -31.99
C THR A 115 3.46 -18.38 -31.31
N THR A 116 4.51 -18.95 -31.90
CA THR A 116 5.90 -18.82 -31.39
C THR A 116 6.43 -17.40 -31.57
N LEU A 117 6.09 -16.75 -32.69
CA LEU A 117 6.50 -15.39 -33.01
C LEU A 117 5.56 -14.32 -32.43
N SER A 118 4.33 -14.68 -32.05
CA SER A 118 3.37 -13.75 -31.48
C SER A 118 3.85 -13.35 -30.08
N PRO A 119 4.07 -12.05 -29.82
CA PRO A 119 4.35 -11.61 -28.48
C PRO A 119 3.16 -12.00 -27.58
N PRO A 120 3.40 -12.57 -26.39
CA PRO A 120 2.31 -12.87 -25.49
C PRO A 120 1.58 -11.56 -25.16
N THR A 121 0.25 -11.54 -25.33
CA THR A 121 -0.62 -10.44 -24.90
C THR A 121 -0.70 -10.44 -23.38
N ARG A 122 0.39 -10.03 -22.71
CA ARG A 122 0.40 -9.78 -21.27
C ARG A 122 0.51 -8.29 -21.02
N LEU A 123 -0.30 -7.81 -20.08
CA LEU A 123 -0.09 -6.51 -19.45
C LEU A 123 1.30 -6.55 -18.83
N GLN A 124 2.20 -5.72 -19.35
CA GLN A 124 3.57 -5.67 -18.83
C GLN A 124 3.53 -5.04 -17.43
N PRO A 125 4.24 -5.60 -16.43
CA PRO A 125 4.22 -5.13 -15.04
C PRO A 125 4.58 -3.65 -14.81
N GLY A 126 5.04 -2.92 -15.83
CA GLY A 126 5.43 -1.52 -15.75
C GLY A 126 4.47 -0.50 -16.37
N GLN A 127 3.26 -0.88 -16.82
CA GLN A 127 2.38 0.02 -17.58
C GLN A 127 1.13 0.55 -16.84
N THR A 128 0.95 0.29 -15.55
CA THR A 128 -0.41 0.30 -14.99
C THR A 128 -0.55 1.00 -13.64
N PHE A 129 0.27 1.99 -13.30
CA PHE A 129 -0.12 2.87 -12.20
C PHE A 129 -1.39 3.63 -12.60
N LEU A 130 -2.39 3.61 -11.73
CA LEU A 130 -3.62 4.36 -11.92
C LEU A 130 -3.81 5.31 -10.77
N VAL A 131 -4.42 6.45 -11.07
CA VAL A 131 -4.98 7.34 -10.07
C VAL A 131 -6.31 6.74 -9.61
N GLY A 132 -6.53 6.68 -8.31
CA GLY A 132 -7.80 6.29 -7.69
C GLY A 132 -8.25 7.35 -6.69
N ILE A 133 -9.56 7.51 -6.54
CA ILE A 133 -10.16 8.38 -5.53
C ILE A 133 -10.77 7.48 -4.46
N VAL A 134 -10.40 7.68 -3.20
CA VAL A 134 -10.89 6.82 -2.10
C VAL A 134 -12.41 6.96 -1.95
N THR A 135 -13.11 5.83 -1.93
CA THR A 135 -14.57 5.78 -1.77
C THR A 135 -15.01 5.17 -0.45
N ASP A 136 -14.19 4.28 0.11
CA ASP A 136 -14.51 3.54 1.33
C ASP A 136 -13.21 3.16 2.04
N ASN A 137 -13.11 3.49 3.33
CA ASN A 137 -11.98 3.15 4.20
C ASN A 137 -12.40 2.34 5.44
N GLN A 138 -13.66 1.90 5.51
CA GLN A 138 -14.17 1.07 6.60
C GLN A 138 -14.05 -0.41 6.26
N ASP A 139 -12.81 -0.93 6.32
CA ASP A 139 -12.53 -2.33 5.99
C ASP A 139 -13.23 -3.30 6.97
N PRO A 140 -14.18 -4.15 6.51
CA PRO A 140 -14.91 -5.07 7.37
C PRO A 140 -14.03 -6.16 7.99
N GLU A 141 -12.85 -6.42 7.44
CA GLU A 141 -11.88 -7.37 7.99
C GLU A 141 -10.85 -6.71 8.91
N GLY A 142 -10.86 -5.37 9.04
CA GLY A 142 -9.93 -4.63 9.90
C GLY A 142 -8.47 -4.71 9.44
N LEU A 143 -8.21 -4.90 8.14
CA LEU A 143 -6.86 -5.04 7.58
C LEU A 143 -6.26 -3.72 7.09
N GLY A 144 -6.94 -2.58 7.28
CA GLY A 144 -6.48 -1.27 6.81
C GLY A 144 -6.48 -1.15 5.29
N ARG A 145 -7.42 -1.81 4.60
CA ARG A 145 -7.61 -1.67 3.15
C ARG A 145 -8.54 -0.50 2.82
N VAL A 146 -8.46 -0.01 1.59
CA VAL A 146 -9.40 1.00 1.06
C VAL A 146 -9.97 0.58 -0.29
N LYS A 147 -11.17 1.06 -0.64
CA LYS A 147 -11.70 1.00 -2.00
C LYS A 147 -11.50 2.34 -2.68
N VAL A 148 -11.31 2.28 -3.99
CA VAL A 148 -11.13 3.47 -4.83
C VAL A 148 -12.07 3.44 -6.03
N TRP A 149 -12.47 4.61 -6.50
CA TRP A 149 -13.03 4.79 -7.83
C TRP A 149 -11.92 5.23 -8.78
N TYR A 150 -11.89 4.68 -9.99
CA TYR A 150 -10.91 5.03 -11.02
C TYR A 150 -11.50 6.10 -11.96
N PRO A 151 -10.92 7.32 -12.05
CA PRO A 151 -11.44 8.39 -12.91
C PRO A 151 -11.47 8.05 -14.41
N THR A 152 -10.69 7.06 -14.84
CA THR A 152 -10.69 6.55 -16.23
C THR A 152 -11.91 5.71 -16.57
N LEU A 153 -12.68 5.26 -15.56
CA LEU A 153 -13.94 4.55 -15.74
C LEU A 153 -15.09 5.55 -15.74
N THR A 154 -16.11 5.29 -16.55
CA THR A 154 -17.29 6.16 -16.61
C THR A 154 -17.90 6.32 -15.22
N PRO A 155 -18.10 7.55 -14.73
CA PRO A 155 -18.71 7.76 -13.41
C PRO A 155 -20.16 7.26 -13.45
N GLN A 156 -20.46 6.16 -12.76
CA GLN A 156 -21.82 5.80 -12.41
C GLN A 156 -22.22 6.61 -11.17
N THR A 157 -23.26 7.43 -11.30
CA THR A 157 -23.89 8.11 -10.18
C THR A 157 -24.93 7.19 -9.53
N GLY A 158 -25.08 7.26 -8.21
CA GLY A 158 -26.06 6.47 -7.44
C GLY A 158 -25.43 5.36 -6.57
N GLU A 159 -26.27 4.50 -5.99
CA GLU A 159 -25.89 3.42 -5.05
C GLU A 159 -24.90 2.39 -5.63
N ASN A 160 -24.64 2.44 -6.94
CA ASN A 160 -23.72 1.56 -7.68
C ASN A 160 -22.53 2.31 -8.30
N ALA A 161 -22.03 3.37 -7.65
CA ALA A 161 -20.76 3.97 -8.06
C ALA A 161 -19.68 2.87 -8.15
N HIS A 162 -18.96 2.81 -9.27
CA HIS A 162 -17.95 1.78 -9.54
C HIS A 162 -16.76 1.88 -8.57
N ALA A 163 -16.90 1.30 -7.37
CA ALA A 163 -15.82 1.14 -6.41
C ALA A 163 -15.03 -0.14 -6.73
N SER A 164 -13.71 -0.07 -6.55
CA SER A 164 -12.82 -1.21 -6.64
C SER A 164 -13.13 -2.24 -5.55
N HIS A 165 -12.53 -3.42 -5.66
CA HIS A 165 -12.36 -4.28 -4.49
C HIS A 165 -11.37 -3.65 -3.50
N TRP A 166 -11.33 -4.15 -2.27
CA TRP A 166 -10.41 -3.70 -1.23
C TRP A 166 -8.94 -3.83 -1.67
N ALA A 167 -8.22 -2.71 -1.64
CA ALA A 167 -6.81 -2.61 -1.97
C ALA A 167 -5.97 -2.45 -0.69
N ARG A 168 -4.84 -3.14 -0.61
CA ARG A 168 -3.92 -3.05 0.54
C ARG A 168 -3.14 -1.74 0.51
N MET A 169 -2.95 -1.13 1.68
CA MET A 169 -2.08 0.04 1.83
C MET A 169 -0.62 -0.37 1.99
N VAL A 170 0.28 0.32 1.29
CA VAL A 170 1.71 0.30 1.63
C VAL A 170 1.91 1.14 2.88
N ALA A 171 2.54 0.56 3.90
CA ALA A 171 2.82 1.22 5.17
C ALA A 171 4.31 1.12 5.53
N ILE A 172 4.83 2.15 6.19
CA ILE A 172 6.23 2.19 6.63
C ILE A 172 6.42 1.24 7.80
N GLY A 173 7.33 0.27 7.67
CA GLY A 173 7.64 -0.67 8.75
C GLY A 173 6.52 -1.65 9.12
N ALA A 174 5.58 -1.91 8.21
CA ALA A 174 4.44 -2.80 8.44
C ALA A 174 4.89 -4.19 8.94
N GLY A 175 4.33 -4.63 10.06
CA GLY A 175 4.59 -5.93 10.66
C GLY A 175 3.56 -6.26 11.74
N LYS A 176 3.75 -7.40 12.42
CA LYS A 176 2.86 -7.81 13.50
C LYS A 176 2.84 -6.74 14.61
N ASP A 177 1.68 -6.13 14.82
CA ASP A 177 1.39 -5.10 15.83
C ASP A 177 2.37 -3.91 15.80
N ARG A 178 2.90 -3.58 14.60
CA ARG A 178 3.82 -2.45 14.41
C ARG A 178 3.78 -1.87 13.01
N GLY A 179 4.15 -0.59 12.89
CA GLY A 179 4.26 0.14 11.63
C GLY A 179 3.73 1.56 11.76
N PHE A 180 3.80 2.30 10.67
CA PHE A 180 3.16 3.61 10.54
C PHE A 180 1.81 3.43 9.83
N ASP A 181 0.74 3.50 10.59
CA ASP A 181 -0.63 3.39 10.09
C ASP A 181 -1.21 4.77 9.81
N CYS A 182 -1.47 5.05 8.54
CA CYS A 182 -2.00 6.32 8.06
C CYS A 182 -2.89 6.06 6.85
N LEU A 183 -4.17 5.82 7.10
CA LEU A 183 -5.16 5.60 6.05
C LEU A 183 -5.55 6.92 5.39
N PRO A 184 -5.75 6.93 4.06
CA PRO A 184 -6.31 8.07 3.37
C PRO A 184 -7.79 8.26 3.72
N GLU A 185 -8.26 9.50 3.61
CA GLU A 185 -9.65 9.88 3.84
C GLU A 185 -10.49 9.65 2.58
N ILE A 186 -11.82 9.60 2.74
CA ILE A 186 -12.73 9.52 1.59
C ILE A 186 -12.57 10.77 0.72
N ASN A 187 -12.50 10.58 -0.58
CA ASN A 187 -12.19 11.54 -1.64
C ASN A 187 -10.72 11.91 -1.81
N ASP A 188 -9.80 11.38 -1.01
CA ASP A 188 -8.37 11.58 -1.25
C ASP A 188 -7.95 10.90 -2.56
N GLU A 189 -7.08 11.57 -3.31
CA GLU A 189 -6.44 11.01 -4.49
C GLU A 189 -5.24 10.14 -4.11
N VAL A 190 -5.21 8.91 -4.59
CA VAL A 190 -4.19 7.91 -4.29
C VAL A 190 -3.61 7.27 -5.53
N LEU A 191 -2.34 6.87 -5.44
CA LEU A 191 -1.66 6.11 -6.48
C LEU A 191 -1.84 4.61 -6.28
N VAL A 192 -2.41 3.95 -7.28
CA VAL A 192 -2.73 2.52 -7.28
C VAL A 192 -1.72 1.76 -8.13
N ALA A 193 -1.12 0.72 -7.58
CA ALA A 193 -0.25 -0.24 -8.26
C ALA A 193 -0.89 -1.63 -8.29
N PHE A 194 -0.41 -2.50 -9.17
CA PHE A 194 -0.97 -3.85 -9.34
C PHE A 194 0.12 -4.92 -9.26
N GLU A 195 -0.10 -5.92 -8.40
CA GLU A 195 0.85 -7.02 -8.16
C GLU A 195 1.17 -7.75 -9.46
N HIS A 196 2.44 -7.78 -9.89
CA HIS A 196 2.84 -8.35 -11.19
C HIS A 196 2.05 -7.82 -12.41
N GLY A 197 1.46 -6.62 -12.32
CA GLY A 197 0.58 -6.07 -13.36
C GLY A 197 -0.84 -6.67 -13.40
N ASN A 198 -1.20 -7.51 -12.41
CA ASN A 198 -2.53 -8.10 -12.31
C ASN A 198 -3.53 -7.09 -11.72
N ILE A 199 -4.43 -6.58 -12.55
CA ILE A 199 -5.44 -5.59 -12.16
C ILE A 199 -6.38 -6.05 -11.03
N HIS A 200 -6.47 -7.36 -10.79
CA HIS A 200 -7.26 -7.93 -9.70
C HIS A 200 -6.54 -7.92 -8.34
N ARG A 201 -5.28 -7.48 -8.29
CA ARG A 201 -4.47 -7.42 -7.06
C ARG A 201 -3.92 -5.99 -6.83
N PRO A 202 -4.80 -5.04 -6.48
CA PRO A 202 -4.40 -3.65 -6.27
C PRO A 202 -3.69 -3.42 -4.92
N TYR A 203 -2.74 -2.49 -4.94
CA TYR A 203 -2.09 -1.89 -3.79
C TYR A 203 -2.15 -0.37 -3.89
N ILE A 204 -2.37 0.29 -2.77
CA ILE A 204 -2.25 1.74 -2.67
C ILE A 204 -0.84 2.08 -2.21
N LEU A 205 -0.11 2.87 -2.98
CA LEU A 205 1.24 3.31 -2.64
C LEU A 205 1.25 4.51 -1.70
N GLY A 206 0.24 5.37 -1.79
CA GLY A 206 0.10 6.58 -0.98
C GLY A 206 -0.81 7.61 -1.65
N GLY A 207 -1.12 8.67 -0.91
CA GLY A 207 -1.85 9.84 -1.41
C GLY A 207 -0.98 10.73 -2.29
N VAL A 208 -1.59 11.41 -3.25
CA VAL A 208 -0.95 12.41 -4.11
C VAL A 208 -1.74 13.71 -4.08
N TRP A 209 -1.03 14.84 -3.95
CA TRP A 209 -1.65 16.16 -4.05
C TRP A 209 -1.93 16.50 -5.51
N ASN A 210 -3.09 17.10 -5.78
CA ASN A 210 -3.66 17.26 -7.13
C ASN A 210 -4.05 18.71 -7.48
N GLY A 211 -3.62 19.68 -6.67
CA GLY A 211 -3.89 21.10 -6.88
C GLY A 211 -5.24 21.59 -6.33
N GLN A 212 -6.20 20.69 -6.09
CA GLN A 212 -7.31 20.96 -5.16
C GLN A 212 -6.82 20.67 -3.74
N ASP A 213 -6.32 19.45 -3.52
CA ASP A 213 -5.61 19.07 -2.31
C ASP A 213 -4.16 19.52 -2.41
N SER A 214 -3.69 20.18 -1.35
CA SER A 214 -2.38 20.84 -1.32
C SER A 214 -1.51 20.31 -0.18
N PRO A 215 -0.17 20.36 -0.33
CA PRO A 215 0.75 20.10 0.78
C PRO A 215 0.46 20.98 2.00
N PRO A 216 0.78 20.51 3.22
CA PRO A 216 0.44 21.22 4.46
C PRO A 216 1.14 22.57 4.63
N THR A 217 2.25 22.79 3.94
CA THR A 217 3.01 24.04 3.93
C THR A 217 3.25 24.50 2.50
N ASN A 218 3.21 25.81 2.27
CA ASN A 218 3.50 26.36 0.94
C ASN A 218 4.96 26.05 0.56
N VAL A 219 5.21 25.68 -0.70
CA VAL A 219 6.56 25.35 -1.18
C VAL A 219 7.55 26.51 -1.00
N ASN A 220 7.08 27.75 -1.07
CA ASN A 220 7.90 28.94 -0.85
C ASN A 220 8.33 29.09 0.62
N GLU A 221 7.66 28.44 1.57
CA GLU A 221 8.06 28.41 2.97
C GLU A 221 8.99 27.23 3.24
N SER A 222 8.73 26.07 2.61
CA SER A 222 9.49 24.85 2.85
C SER A 222 10.76 24.70 2.04
N VAL A 223 10.91 25.46 0.96
CA VAL A 223 12.10 25.49 0.10
C VAL A 223 12.75 26.86 0.13
N GLN A 224 14.07 26.87 0.25
CA GLN A 224 14.91 28.07 0.19
C GLN A 224 16.22 27.70 -0.47
N ASP A 225 16.68 28.53 -1.42
CA ASP A 225 17.97 28.36 -2.11
C ASP A 225 18.17 26.93 -2.70
N SER A 226 17.09 26.35 -3.21
CA SER A 226 17.01 24.96 -3.74
C SER A 226 17.13 23.83 -2.71
N ASN A 227 17.20 24.14 -1.43
CA ASN A 227 17.19 23.17 -0.33
C ASN A 227 15.81 23.11 0.33
N VAL A 228 15.43 21.90 0.79
CA VAL A 228 14.23 21.72 1.61
C VAL A 228 14.61 22.05 3.06
N ARG A 229 14.16 23.21 3.54
CA ARG A 229 14.42 23.69 4.90
C ARG A 229 13.34 23.33 5.91
N MET A 230 12.14 22.91 5.46
CA MET A 230 11.03 22.56 6.36
C MET A 230 10.38 21.26 5.91
N ARG A 231 10.20 20.33 6.86
CA ARG A 231 9.42 19.10 6.66
C ARG A 231 8.30 19.05 7.68
N THR A 232 7.08 18.92 7.19
CA THR A 232 5.87 19.01 8.00
C THR A 232 5.03 17.75 7.87
N PHE A 233 4.74 17.13 9.00
CA PHE A 233 3.66 16.16 9.12
C PHE A 233 2.45 16.87 9.75
N LYS A 234 1.29 16.84 9.09
CA LYS A 234 0.07 17.48 9.57
C LYS A 234 -1.12 16.53 9.39
N THR A 235 -1.87 16.33 10.48
CA THR A 235 -3.08 15.50 10.49
C THR A 235 -4.30 16.28 9.98
N ARG A 236 -5.40 15.57 9.67
CA ARG A 236 -6.66 16.18 9.19
C ARG A 236 -7.18 17.30 10.10
N THR A 237 -7.09 17.14 11.43
CA THR A 237 -7.57 18.14 12.40
C THR A 237 -6.56 19.26 12.65
N GLY A 238 -5.31 19.12 12.19
CA GLY A 238 -4.29 20.16 12.29
C GLY A 238 -3.18 19.94 13.32
N HIS A 239 -3.13 18.79 14.03
CA HIS A 239 -1.93 18.43 14.80
C HIS A 239 -0.73 18.35 13.86
N GLN A 240 0.39 18.94 14.26
CA GLN A 240 1.57 19.07 13.42
C GLN A 240 2.87 18.72 14.15
N ILE A 241 3.80 18.12 13.39
CA ILE A 241 5.21 17.98 13.75
C ILE A 241 6.01 18.60 12.60
N GLN A 242 6.91 19.52 12.92
CA GLN A 242 7.73 20.24 11.95
C GLN A 242 9.21 20.14 12.30
N PHE A 243 10.03 19.87 11.29
CA PHE A 243 11.48 19.94 11.34
C PHE A 243 11.94 21.09 10.46
N ILE A 244 12.60 22.07 11.05
CA ILE A 244 13.08 23.28 10.37
C ILE A 244 14.60 23.31 10.44
N GLU A 245 15.27 23.34 9.29
CA GLU A 245 16.73 23.27 9.20
C GLU A 245 17.39 24.66 9.11
N GLU A 246 16.67 25.67 8.61
CA GLU A 246 17.20 27.02 8.39
C GLU A 246 16.17 28.09 8.77
N ASP A 247 16.61 29.27 9.20
CA ASP A 247 15.71 30.39 9.51
C ASP A 247 15.08 31.01 8.25
N LYS A 248 13.78 31.32 8.31
CA LYS A 248 13.10 32.14 7.28
C LYS A 248 11.95 32.93 7.89
N GLY A 249 12.05 34.25 7.85
CA GLY A 249 11.08 35.14 8.49
C GLY A 249 10.93 34.79 9.98
N ASN A 250 9.71 34.43 10.38
CA ASN A 250 9.38 34.05 11.76
C ASN A 250 9.63 32.56 12.07
N SER A 251 9.92 31.74 11.07
CA SER A 251 10.24 30.32 11.28
C SER A 251 11.71 30.17 11.65
N LYS A 252 11.99 29.57 12.80
CA LYS A 252 13.34 29.34 13.32
C LYS A 252 13.76 27.88 13.17
N ALA A 253 15.05 27.63 13.01
CA ALA A 253 15.58 26.28 12.98
C ALA A 253 15.30 25.55 14.29
N GLY A 254 14.90 24.28 14.19
CA GLY A 254 14.48 23.48 15.33
C GLY A 254 13.41 22.44 15.03
N VAL A 255 12.90 21.82 16.10
CA VAL A 255 11.81 20.83 16.06
C VAL A 255 10.61 21.35 16.82
N TYR A 256 9.44 21.32 16.18
CA TYR A 256 8.20 21.88 16.70
C TYR A 256 7.08 20.84 16.66
N ILE A 257 6.35 20.73 17.76
CA ILE A 257 5.12 19.93 17.85
C ILE A 257 4.01 20.87 18.31
N GLU A 258 2.91 20.89 17.57
CA GLU A 258 1.75 21.70 17.92
C GLU A 258 0.46 20.91 17.74
N THR A 259 -0.41 20.98 18.73
CA THR A 259 -1.74 20.37 18.67
C THR A 259 -2.77 21.37 18.14
N THR A 260 -3.88 20.90 17.58
CA THR A 260 -5.00 21.76 17.19
C THR A 260 -5.52 22.65 18.32
N ASP A 261 -5.47 22.20 19.57
CA ASP A 261 -5.90 22.99 20.74
C ASP A 261 -4.88 24.05 21.20
N GLY A 262 -3.74 24.18 20.50
CA GLY A 262 -2.73 25.23 20.77
C GLY A 262 -1.64 24.86 21.78
N HIS A 263 -1.55 23.61 22.24
CA HIS A 263 -0.39 23.13 22.99
C HIS A 263 0.84 23.00 22.10
N LYS A 264 2.01 23.38 22.61
CA LYS A 264 3.26 23.50 21.85
C LYS A 264 4.42 22.86 22.61
N ILE A 265 5.28 22.15 21.87
CA ILE A 265 6.63 21.77 22.29
C ILE A 265 7.59 22.34 21.25
N ARG A 266 8.60 23.08 21.69
CA ARG A 266 9.53 23.79 20.81
C ARG A 266 10.96 23.51 21.25
N LEU A 267 11.75 22.93 20.38
CA LEU A 267 13.20 22.83 20.50
C LEU A 267 13.77 23.79 19.46
N ASN A 268 14.20 24.97 19.88
CA ASN A 268 14.60 26.06 18.98
C ASN A 268 16.12 26.22 19.01
N ASP A 269 16.77 25.88 17.92
CA ASP A 269 18.24 25.90 17.80
C ASP A 269 18.77 27.31 17.55
N SER A 270 18.00 28.16 16.86
CA SER A 270 18.41 29.53 16.53
C SER A 270 18.40 30.45 17.76
N GLU A 271 17.42 30.28 18.63
CA GLU A 271 17.25 31.05 19.86
C GLU A 271 17.75 30.30 21.10
N LYS A 272 18.17 29.04 20.93
CA LYS A 272 18.80 28.16 21.94
C LYS A 272 17.93 27.96 23.18
N PHE A 273 16.73 27.41 22.97
CA PHE A 273 15.84 27.07 24.07
C PHE A 273 15.02 25.80 23.81
N VAL A 274 14.54 25.20 24.90
CA VAL A 274 13.49 24.17 24.89
C VAL A 274 12.30 24.70 25.68
N GLU A 275 11.10 24.59 25.10
CA GLU A 275 9.88 25.13 25.70
C GLU A 275 8.70 24.17 25.55
N ILE A 276 7.90 24.04 26.61
CA ILE A 276 6.60 23.38 26.61
C ILE A 276 5.57 24.41 27.04
N GLN A 277 4.55 24.63 26.20
CA GLN A 277 3.53 25.64 26.44
C GLN A 277 2.14 25.03 26.23
N THR A 278 1.23 25.33 27.15
CA THR A 278 -0.19 25.01 27.01
C THR A 278 -0.97 26.22 26.51
N ASN A 279 -2.11 25.97 25.87
CA ASN A 279 -3.01 27.05 25.44
C ASN A 279 -3.53 27.91 26.63
N GLY A 280 -3.60 27.32 27.82
CA GLY A 280 -3.97 28.04 29.06
C GLY A 280 -2.89 28.99 29.62
N GLY A 281 -1.74 29.12 28.95
CA GLY A 281 -0.67 30.03 29.37
C GLY A 281 0.28 29.45 30.43
N HIS A 282 0.24 28.14 30.70
CA HIS A 282 1.31 27.47 31.43
C HIS A 282 2.51 27.22 30.51
N GLU A 283 3.71 27.50 31.00
CA GLU A 283 4.95 27.45 30.24
C GLU A 283 6.08 26.88 31.10
N LEU A 284 6.88 25.99 30.53
CA LEU A 284 8.18 25.57 31.05
C LEU A 284 9.22 25.89 29.97
N ARG A 285 10.26 26.65 30.32
CA ARG A 285 11.28 27.12 29.40
C ARG A 285 12.68 26.93 29.96
N LEU A 286 13.56 26.31 29.17
CA LEU A 286 15.00 26.23 29.42
C LEU A 286 15.69 27.06 28.33
N ASP A 287 16.34 28.15 28.71
CA ASP A 287 16.89 29.15 27.78
C ASP A 287 18.40 29.29 27.99
N ASP A 288 19.18 28.68 27.10
CA ASP A 288 20.65 28.70 27.16
C ASP A 288 21.22 30.05 26.70
N LYS A 289 20.49 30.78 25.85
CA LYS A 289 20.93 32.10 25.37
C LYS A 289 20.92 33.12 26.50
N ASN A 290 19.90 33.07 27.34
CA ASN A 290 19.70 33.99 28.46
C ASN A 290 20.10 33.38 29.81
N ASN A 291 20.55 32.12 29.83
CA ASN A 291 21.02 31.37 31.01
C ASN A 291 19.99 31.28 32.13
N TYR A 292 18.77 30.84 31.82
CA TYR A 292 17.74 30.60 32.85
C TYR A 292 16.85 29.39 32.56
N ILE A 293 16.22 28.90 33.62
CA ILE A 293 15.10 27.96 33.59
C ILE A 293 13.90 28.66 34.23
N GLU A 294 12.75 28.64 33.57
CA GLU A 294 11.53 29.30 34.04
C GLU A 294 10.33 28.37 33.95
N LEU A 295 9.55 28.29 35.04
CA LEU A 295 8.23 27.70 35.09
C LEU A 295 7.23 28.83 35.36
N LYS A 296 6.28 29.01 34.46
CA LYS A 296 5.38 30.15 34.46
C LYS A 296 3.93 29.72 34.29
N THR A 297 3.06 30.44 34.98
CA THR A 297 1.62 30.46 34.77
C THR A 297 1.20 31.91 34.51
N PRO A 298 -0.07 32.22 34.19
CA PRO A 298 -0.51 33.60 34.01
C PRO A 298 -0.24 34.54 35.20
N SER A 299 -0.05 34.02 36.42
CA SER A 299 0.07 34.85 37.64
C SER A 299 1.23 34.47 38.57
N HIS A 300 2.02 33.45 38.21
CA HIS A 300 3.10 32.95 39.07
C HIS A 300 4.29 32.54 38.21
N THR A 301 5.49 32.79 38.72
CA THR A 301 6.75 32.49 38.05
C THR A 301 7.75 31.90 39.03
N ILE A 302 8.36 30.78 38.67
CA ILE A 302 9.55 30.25 39.33
C ILE A 302 10.68 30.33 38.31
N LYS A 303 11.71 31.12 38.61
CA LYS A 303 12.83 31.34 37.70
C LYS A 303 14.15 31.03 38.40
N MET A 304 15.00 30.24 37.76
CA MET A 304 16.38 30.00 38.17
C MET A 304 17.30 30.53 37.07
N ASP A 305 18.25 31.38 37.44
CA ASP A 305 19.27 31.90 36.53
C ASP A 305 20.64 31.97 37.23
N ASN A 306 21.65 32.52 36.54
CA ASN A 306 23.01 32.65 37.09
C ASN A 306 23.10 33.54 38.35
N THR A 307 22.07 34.34 38.66
CA THR A 307 22.03 35.22 39.84
C THR A 307 21.36 34.56 41.04
N GLY A 308 20.51 33.56 40.82
CA GLY A 308 19.85 32.81 41.89
C GLY A 308 18.52 32.19 41.49
N ILE A 309 17.67 32.00 42.49
CA ILE A 309 16.33 31.42 42.35
C ILE A 309 15.32 32.46 42.83
N SER A 310 14.35 32.79 41.97
CA SER A 310 13.23 33.67 42.24
C SER A 310 11.92 32.89 42.23
N LEU A 311 11.09 33.10 43.25
CA LEU A 311 9.73 32.59 43.34
C LEU A 311 8.81 33.81 43.47
N ASP A 312 8.16 34.17 42.38
CA ASP A 312 7.20 35.27 42.33
C ASP A 312 5.77 34.70 42.22
N SER A 313 4.93 35.08 43.16
CA SER A 313 3.54 34.63 43.23
C SER A 313 2.62 35.82 43.38
N GLY A 314 1.62 35.93 42.50
CA GLY A 314 0.51 36.88 42.68
C GLY A 314 -0.41 36.55 43.86
N SER A 315 -0.15 35.48 44.61
CA SER A 315 -0.94 34.98 45.73
C SER A 315 0.01 34.44 46.82
N ASN A 316 -0.46 33.48 47.62
CA ASN A 316 0.33 32.85 48.68
C ASN A 316 1.42 31.95 48.10
N ILE A 317 2.54 31.85 48.84
CA ILE A 317 3.52 30.78 48.71
C ILE A 317 3.43 29.96 50.01
N ASP A 318 2.82 28.77 49.94
CA ASP A 318 2.65 27.88 51.09
C ASP A 318 3.82 26.89 51.18
N ILE A 319 4.70 27.06 52.18
CA ILE A 319 5.79 26.12 52.47
C ILE A 319 5.46 25.38 53.77
N LYS A 320 5.15 24.09 53.68
CA LYS A 320 4.76 23.24 54.82
C LYS A 320 5.71 22.07 54.96
N GLY A 321 6.19 21.83 56.18
CA GLY A 321 7.05 20.71 56.52
C GLY A 321 7.19 20.59 58.04
N VAL A 322 7.59 19.41 58.54
CA VAL A 322 7.85 19.21 59.97
C VAL A 322 8.99 20.12 60.44
N ASN A 323 10.04 20.26 59.62
CA ASN A 323 11.14 21.19 59.83
C ASN A 323 11.40 21.96 58.54
N ILE A 324 11.50 23.28 58.61
CA ILE A 324 11.92 24.17 57.50
C ILE A 324 13.23 24.84 57.92
N ASN A 325 14.33 24.49 57.25
CA ASN A 325 15.65 25.07 57.53
C ASN A 325 16.00 26.10 56.47
N ILE A 326 16.05 27.38 56.84
CA ILE A 326 16.51 28.47 55.98
C ILE A 326 17.86 28.94 56.54
N LYS A 327 18.94 28.75 55.77
CA LYS A 327 20.31 29.13 56.14
C LYS A 327 20.92 29.91 54.98
N GLY A 328 21.59 31.01 55.29
CA GLY A 328 22.41 31.76 54.35
C GLY A 328 23.68 32.23 55.06
N ASP A 329 24.80 32.29 54.35
CA ASP A 329 26.07 32.77 54.88
C ASP A 329 26.07 34.29 55.08
N GLY A 330 25.17 35.00 54.39
CA GLY A 330 24.93 36.43 54.50
C GLY A 330 23.65 36.79 55.25
N ILE A 331 23.05 37.92 54.87
CA ILE A 331 21.83 38.45 55.50
C ILE A 331 20.60 37.74 54.93
N ILE A 332 19.68 37.33 55.81
CA ILE A 332 18.32 36.90 55.45
C ILE A 332 17.38 38.09 55.71
N THR A 333 16.75 38.60 54.64
CA THR A 333 15.79 39.69 54.71
C THR A 333 14.37 39.15 54.57
N VAL A 334 13.48 39.51 55.50
CA VAL A 334 12.05 39.19 55.45
C VAL A 334 11.27 40.50 55.54
N GLU A 335 10.56 40.84 54.47
CA GLU A 335 9.80 42.08 54.35
C GLU A 335 8.30 41.78 54.16
N GLY A 336 7.47 42.60 54.80
CA GLY A 336 6.01 42.51 54.67
C GLY A 336 5.33 43.60 55.48
N LYS A 337 4.11 43.98 55.09
CA LYS A 337 3.29 44.94 55.86
C LYS A 337 2.99 44.44 57.28
N LEU A 338 2.81 43.12 57.42
CA LEU A 338 2.60 42.44 58.69
C LEU A 338 3.36 41.11 58.65
N ILE A 339 4.25 40.90 59.61
CA ILE A 339 4.97 39.64 59.80
C ILE A 339 4.47 39.03 61.12
N LYS A 340 3.89 37.82 61.05
CA LYS A 340 3.43 37.07 62.22
C LYS A 340 4.33 35.86 62.43
N LEU A 341 5.13 35.90 63.49
CA LEU A 341 5.89 34.77 64.00
C LEU A 341 5.17 34.31 65.28
N ASN A 342 4.84 33.03 65.38
CA ASN A 342 4.22 32.44 66.56
C ASN A 342 5.20 31.54 67.30
#